data_AF-A0A2J8QQ34-F1
#
_entry.id   AF-A0A2J8QQ34-F1
#
_cell.length_a   1.000
_cell.length_b   1.000
_cell.length_c   1.000
_cell.angle_alpha   90.00
_cell.angle_beta   90.00
_cell.angle_gamma   90.00
#
_symmetry.space_group_name_H-M   'P 1'
#
loop_
_entity.id
_entity.type
_entity.pdbx_description
1 polymer ?
#
loop_
_entity_poly.entity_id
_entity_poly.type
_entity_poly.pdbx_seq_one_letter_code
_entity_poly.pdbx_strand_id
1 'polypeptide(L)'
;MTEKAPEPHVEEDDDDELDSKLNYKPPPQKSLKELQEMDKDDESLIKYKKTLLGDGPVVTDPKAPNVVVTRLTLVCESAPGPITMDLT
;
A
#
# COMPACT_ATOMS: atom_id res chain seq x y z
N MET A 1 -0.17 26.08 40.42
CA MET A 1 0.34 24.77 39.97
C MET A 1 -0.88 23.91 39.73
N THR A 2 -1.30 23.76 38.48
CA THR A 2 -2.42 22.89 38.12
C THR A 2 -1.83 21.59 37.62
N GLU A 3 -1.95 20.58 38.47
CA GLU A 3 -1.64 19.18 38.19
C GLU A 3 -2.52 18.73 37.02
N LYS A 4 -1.93 18.54 35.84
CA LYS A 4 -2.62 17.93 34.70
C LYS A 4 -2.64 16.43 34.96
N ALA A 5 -3.81 15.91 35.34
CA ALA A 5 -4.05 14.47 35.48
C ALA A 5 -3.64 13.74 34.17
N PRO A 6 -3.07 12.52 34.26
CA PRO A 6 -2.71 11.76 33.07
C PRO A 6 -3.98 11.44 32.27
N GLU A 7 -4.01 11.86 31.01
CA GLU A 7 -5.05 11.51 30.04
C GLU A 7 -5.07 9.98 29.89
N PRO A 8 -6.26 9.34 29.80
CA PRO A 8 -6.36 7.90 29.74
C PRO A 8 -5.59 7.40 28.51
N HIS A 9 -4.60 6.53 28.75
CA HIS A 9 -4.00 5.70 27.73
C HIS A 9 -5.15 4.92 27.10
N VAL A 10 -5.46 5.22 25.84
CA VAL A 10 -6.42 4.44 25.06
C VAL A 10 -5.82 3.04 25.02
N GLU A 11 -6.51 2.10 25.65
CA GLU A 11 -6.11 0.70 25.69
C GLU A 11 -5.88 0.23 24.25
N GLU A 12 -4.80 -0.50 24.07
CA GLU A 12 -4.46 -1.21 22.84
C GLU A 12 -5.68 -2.04 22.45
N ASP A 13 -6.50 -1.55 21.50
CA ASP A 13 -7.44 -2.39 20.78
C ASP A 13 -6.58 -3.50 20.15
N ASP A 14 -6.68 -4.71 20.70
CA ASP A 14 -5.98 -5.92 20.28
C ASP A 14 -6.00 -6.05 18.74
N ASP A 15 -4.90 -5.68 18.07
CA ASP A 15 -4.72 -5.77 16.60
C ASP A 15 -5.01 -7.22 16.13
N ASP A 16 -4.69 -8.19 16.97
CA ASP A 16 -4.97 -9.62 16.80
C ASP A 16 -6.48 -9.96 16.73
N GLU A 17 -7.35 -9.21 17.43
CA GLU A 17 -8.81 -9.40 17.38
C GLU A 17 -9.43 -8.87 16.07
N LEU A 18 -8.88 -7.78 15.53
CA LEU A 18 -9.32 -7.20 14.25
C LEU A 18 -8.93 -8.08 13.06
N ASP A 19 -7.70 -8.60 13.04
CA ASP A 19 -7.24 -9.53 12.00
C ASP A 19 -8.07 -10.82 11.99
N SER A 20 -8.42 -11.33 13.17
CA SER A 20 -9.30 -12.50 13.34
C SER A 20 -10.72 -12.25 12.79
N LYS A 21 -11.22 -11.02 12.89
CA LYS A 21 -12.56 -10.63 12.42
C LYS A 21 -12.63 -10.44 10.90
N LEU A 22 -11.51 -10.09 10.27
CA LEU A 22 -11.45 -9.76 8.84
C LEU A 22 -11.21 -10.97 7.95
N ASN A 23 -10.70 -12.08 8.49
CA ASN A 23 -10.54 -13.38 7.82
C ASN A 23 -10.01 -13.29 6.37
N TYR A 24 -9.15 -12.30 6.13
CA TYR A 24 -8.54 -12.05 4.82
C TYR A 24 -7.60 -13.20 4.49
N LYS A 25 -7.75 -13.75 3.29
CA LYS A 25 -6.84 -14.79 2.78
C LYS A 25 -5.96 -14.17 1.70
N PRO A 26 -4.64 -14.04 1.94
CA PRO A 26 -3.72 -13.55 0.94
C PRO A 26 -3.88 -14.31 -0.39
N PRO A 27 -3.91 -13.62 -1.53
CA PRO A 27 -4.07 -14.28 -2.82
C PRO A 27 -2.85 -15.14 -3.15
N PRO A 28 -3.02 -16.18 -3.98
CA PRO A 28 -1.89 -16.90 -4.55
C PRO A 28 -0.95 -15.94 -5.30
N GLN A 29 0.35 -16.10 -5.07
CA GLN A 29 1.35 -15.30 -5.77
C GLN A 29 1.36 -15.65 -7.26
N LYS A 30 1.24 -14.64 -8.13
CA LYS A 30 1.37 -14.76 -9.58
C LYS A 30 2.24 -13.64 -10.12
N SER A 31 3.07 -13.95 -11.11
CA SER A 31 3.87 -12.94 -11.82
C SER A 31 3.03 -12.14 -12.82
N LEU A 32 3.50 -10.95 -13.17
CA LEU A 32 2.85 -10.12 -14.21
C LEU A 32 2.75 -10.84 -15.55
N LYS A 33 3.78 -11.64 -15.89
CA LYS A 33 3.77 -12.45 -17.11
C LYS A 33 2.61 -13.44 -17.08
N GLU A 34 2.50 -14.27 -16.03
CA GLU A 34 1.41 -15.25 -15.92
C GLU A 34 0.03 -14.60 -15.99
N LEU A 35 -0.16 -13.45 -15.33
CA LEU A 35 -1.42 -12.70 -15.40
C LEU A 35 -1.77 -12.24 -16.82
N GLN A 36 -0.78 -11.82 -17.61
CA GLN A 36 -0.97 -11.47 -19.03
C GLN A 36 -1.22 -12.69 -19.92
N GLU A 37 -0.71 -13.87 -19.54
CA GLU A 37 -0.89 -15.10 -20.33
C GLU A 37 -2.22 -15.81 -20.09
N MET A 38 -2.84 -15.59 -18.93
CA MET A 38 -4.19 -16.05 -18.67
C MET A 38 -5.18 -15.33 -19.61
N ASP A 39 -6.15 -16.07 -20.17
CA ASP A 39 -7.28 -15.51 -20.92
C ASP A 39 -6.87 -14.58 -22.09
N LYS A 40 -5.76 -14.90 -22.76
CA LYS A 40 -5.25 -14.16 -23.93
C LYS A 40 -6.23 -14.09 -25.10
N ASP A 41 -7.20 -15.00 -25.13
CA ASP A 41 -8.20 -15.07 -26.19
C ASP A 41 -9.45 -14.21 -25.87
N ASP A 42 -9.51 -13.61 -24.68
CA ASP A 42 -10.60 -12.73 -24.24
C ASP A 42 -10.21 -11.25 -24.38
N GLU A 43 -10.75 -10.59 -25.41
CA GLU A 43 -10.50 -9.16 -25.66
C GLU A 43 -10.89 -8.24 -24.49
N SER A 44 -11.94 -8.60 -23.75
CA SER A 44 -12.41 -7.79 -22.61
C SER A 44 -11.43 -7.87 -21.46
N LEU A 45 -10.94 -9.07 -21.15
CA LEU A 45 -9.92 -9.27 -20.12
C LEU A 45 -8.56 -8.70 -20.53
N ILE A 46 -8.21 -8.74 -21.81
CA ILE A 46 -7.03 -8.03 -22.32
C ILE A 46 -7.16 -6.53 -22.06
N LYS A 47 -8.28 -5.90 -22.43
CA LYS A 47 -8.51 -4.46 -22.20
C LYS A 47 -8.50 -4.12 -20.71
N TYR A 48 -9.06 -4.99 -19.86
CA TYR A 48 -9.05 -4.82 -18.41
C TYR A 48 -7.63 -4.86 -17.83
N LYS A 49 -6.86 -5.91 -18.14
CA LYS A 49 -5.47 -6.06 -17.71
C LYS A 49 -4.60 -4.91 -18.21
N LYS A 50 -4.81 -4.50 -19.46
CA LYS A 50 -4.13 -3.37 -20.09
C LYS A 50 -4.43 -2.05 -19.36
N THR A 51 -5.68 -1.82 -18.96
CA THR A 51 -6.08 -0.62 -18.21
C THR A 51 -5.43 -0.56 -16.83
N LEU A 52 -5.28 -1.70 -16.15
CA LEU A 52 -4.71 -1.76 -14.80
C LEU A 52 -3.17 -1.79 -14.77
N LEU A 53 -2.56 -2.53 -15.70
CA LEU A 53 -1.11 -2.75 -15.74
C LEU A 53 -0.38 -1.75 -16.65
N GLY A 54 -1.12 -1.04 -17.51
CA GLY A 54 -0.57 -0.16 -18.54
C GLY A 54 -0.04 -0.90 -19.77
N ASP A 55 0.39 -0.11 -20.75
CA ASP A 55 0.77 -0.56 -22.11
C ASP A 55 2.29 -0.65 -22.31
N GLY A 56 3.05 -0.23 -21.31
CA GLY A 56 4.49 -0.02 -21.42
C GLY A 56 5.32 -1.25 -21.03
N PRO A 57 6.56 -1.36 -21.52
CA PRO A 57 7.52 -2.30 -20.97
C PRO A 57 7.71 -1.99 -19.49
N VAL A 58 7.66 -3.02 -18.63
CA VAL A 58 7.99 -2.88 -17.22
C VAL A 58 9.48 -2.55 -17.15
N VAL A 59 9.82 -1.28 -16.97
CA VAL A 59 11.20 -0.84 -16.76
C VAL A 59 11.60 -1.28 -15.36
N THR A 60 12.34 -2.37 -15.27
CA THR A 60 12.88 -2.88 -14.00
C THR A 60 14.32 -2.41 -13.83
N ASP A 61 14.63 -1.79 -12.69
CA ASP A 61 16.01 -1.59 -12.24
C ASP A 61 16.46 -2.84 -11.48
N PRO A 62 17.44 -3.62 -11.98
CA PRO A 62 17.90 -4.83 -11.31
C PRO A 62 18.55 -4.60 -9.94
N LYS A 63 18.94 -3.35 -9.63
CA LYS A 63 19.59 -3.00 -8.36
C LYS A 63 18.60 -2.51 -7.29
N ALA A 64 17.36 -2.23 -7.69
CA ALA A 64 16.33 -1.73 -6.78
C ALA A 64 15.38 -2.86 -6.38
N PRO A 65 14.88 -2.87 -5.13
CA PRO A 65 13.79 -3.76 -4.74
C PRO A 65 12.48 -3.37 -5.45
N ASN A 66 11.50 -4.28 -5.45
CA ASN A 66 10.20 -4.06 -6.11
C ASN A 66 9.44 -2.84 -5.57
N VAL A 67 9.64 -2.48 -4.30
CA VAL A 67 9.00 -1.34 -3.66
C VAL A 67 10.07 -0.56 -2.88
N VAL A 68 10.16 0.74 -3.16
CA VAL A 68 11.01 1.69 -2.43
C VAL A 68 10.12 2.79 -1.90
N VAL A 69 10.10 2.97 -0.58
CA VAL A 69 9.37 4.08 0.04
C VAL A 69 10.27 5.32 -0.07
N THR A 70 9.82 6.35 -0.79
CA THR A 70 10.67 7.53 -1.03
C THR A 70 10.43 8.65 -0.02
N ARG A 71 9.21 8.81 0.46
CA ARG A 71 8.83 9.95 1.30
C ARG A 71 7.55 9.67 2.07
N LEU A 72 7.51 10.12 3.32
CA LEU A 72 6.32 10.16 4.14
C LEU A 72 5.97 11.62 4.45
N THR A 73 4.72 12.02 4.23
CA THR A 73 4.27 13.42 4.45
C THR A 73 2.99 13.43 5.26
N LEU A 74 2.97 14.24 6.32
CA LEU A 74 1.76 14.51 7.08
C LEU A 74 0.97 15.62 6.37
N VAL A 75 -0.22 15.28 5.90
CA VAL A 75 -1.14 16.25 5.30
C VAL A 75 -2.02 16.83 6.41
N CYS A 76 -1.73 18.06 6.81
CA CYS A 76 -2.44 18.75 7.89
C CYS A 76 -2.60 20.25 7.55
N GLU A 77 -3.84 20.71 7.42
CA GLU A 77 -4.14 22.10 7.03
C GLU A 77 -3.78 23.13 8.10
N SER A 78 -3.80 22.73 9.38
CA SER A 78 -3.43 23.57 10.51
C SER A 78 -1.93 23.58 10.79
N ALA A 79 -1.15 22.76 10.09
CA ALA A 79 0.30 22.76 10.26
C ALA A 79 0.88 24.09 9.73
N PRO A 80 1.81 24.72 10.48
CA PRO A 80 2.41 25.99 10.06
C PRO A 80 3.32 25.84 8.82
N GLY A 81 3.62 24.61 8.42
CA GLY A 81 4.41 24.29 7.23
C GLY A 81 4.34 22.80 6.90
N PRO A 82 4.96 22.39 5.78
CA PRO A 82 4.96 21.00 5.35
C PRO A 82 5.79 20.14 6.31
N ILE A 83 5.20 19.04 6.77
CA ILE A 83 5.86 18.05 7.62
C ILE A 83 6.13 16.82 6.76
N THR A 84 7.39 16.63 6.37
CA THR A 84 7.80 15.55 5.48
C THR A 84 9.08 14.88 5.97
N MET A 85 9.22 13.59 5.68
CA MET A 85 10.36 12.75 5.98
C MET A 85 10.85 12.09 4.70
N ASP A 86 12.12 12.29 4.37
CA ASP A 86 12.81 11.61 3.27
C ASP A 86 13.24 10.21 3.73
N LEU A 87 12.97 9.20 2.90
CA LEU A 87 13.22 7.78 3.19
C LEU A 87 14.13 7.13 2.13
N THR A 88 14.74 7.94 1.25
CA THR A 88 15.66 7.50 0.19
C THR A 88 17.11 7.35 0.63
#